data_AF-A0A371D7N4-F1
#
_entry.id   AF-A0A371D7N4-F1
#
_cell.length_a   1.000
_cell.length_b   1.000
_cell.length_c   1.000
_cell.angle_alpha   90.00
_cell.angle_beta   90.00
_cell.angle_gamma   90.00
#
_symmetry.space_group_name_H-M   'P 1'
#
loop_
_entity.id
_entity.type
_entity.pdbx_description
1 polymer ?
#
loop_
_entity_poly.entity_id
_entity_poly.type
_entity_poly.pdbx_seq_one_letter_code
_entity_poly.pdbx_strand_id
1 'polypeptide(L)'
;MPSDLNQELYLGGLLDGLKFTVTDVKPSVPDRSGWGATFSNPRAGSISSNANGDFDHLSRPFEVKSGEKIGTTKLTGNSGVYSSGQGGLVTIKFHLEGTATVKGEQVHVNDDGYVVVSASDWKGLERPDVSNVTYYWADAPPRNAALTVPPSIAGMPEDILFVLAAKPEDAGKELGMTSTTHKDAVDTALDYAIRGIFWVNEKLFAWAIKPLKPF
;
A
#
# COMPACT_ATOMS: atom_id res chain seq x y z
N MET A 1 -19.69 9.02 -15.86
CA MET A 1 -18.59 9.50 -15.01
C MET A 1 -17.64 8.32 -14.82
N PRO A 2 -16.31 8.53 -14.87
CA PRO A 2 -15.37 7.45 -14.60
C PRO A 2 -15.65 6.91 -13.19
N SER A 3 -15.68 5.59 -13.04
CA SER A 3 -15.90 4.96 -11.73
C SER A 3 -14.69 5.16 -10.84
N ASP A 4 -14.95 5.21 -9.54
CA ASP A 4 -13.92 5.33 -8.52
C ASP A 4 -12.81 4.29 -8.69
N LEU A 5 -11.57 4.67 -8.38
CA LEU A 5 -10.45 3.76 -8.26
C LEU A 5 -10.29 3.38 -6.78
N ASN A 6 -10.64 2.14 -6.44
CA ASN A 6 -10.44 1.60 -5.11
C ASN A 6 -9.18 0.73 -5.07
N GLN A 7 -8.32 0.95 -4.08
CA GLN A 7 -7.14 0.11 -3.82
C GLN A 7 -7.22 -0.41 -2.40
N GLU A 8 -7.18 -1.73 -2.24
CA GLU A 8 -7.12 -2.36 -0.92
C GLU A 8 -5.66 -2.60 -0.52
N LEU A 9 -5.37 -2.29 0.74
CA LEU A 9 -4.06 -2.44 1.36
C LEU A 9 -4.18 -3.41 2.54
N TYR A 10 -3.34 -4.43 2.57
CA TYR A 10 -3.28 -5.43 3.64
C TYR A 10 -1.89 -5.47 4.26
N LEU A 11 -1.84 -5.69 5.57
CA LEU A 11 -0.63 -6.13 6.24
C LEU A 11 -0.56 -7.64 6.09
N GLY A 12 0.04 -8.13 5.02
CA GLY A 12 0.11 -9.56 4.72
C GLY A 12 0.94 -10.33 5.75
N GLY A 13 2.06 -9.75 6.18
CA GLY A 13 2.99 -10.40 7.10
C GLY A 13 3.68 -9.45 8.07
N LEU A 14 3.68 -9.81 9.34
CA LEU A 14 4.41 -9.13 10.42
C LEU A 14 5.08 -10.19 11.30
N LEU A 15 6.38 -10.02 11.57
CA LEU A 15 7.10 -10.92 12.49
C LEU A 15 6.57 -10.80 13.92
N ASP A 16 6.54 -11.93 14.62
CA ASP A 16 6.14 -11.97 16.03
C ASP A 16 7.01 -11.03 16.88
N GLY A 17 6.35 -10.32 17.80
CA GLY A 17 6.99 -9.34 18.67
C GLY A 17 7.08 -7.93 18.10
N LEU A 18 6.70 -7.73 16.83
CA LEU A 18 6.52 -6.40 16.23
C LEU A 18 5.06 -5.95 16.29
N LYS A 19 4.87 -4.64 16.28
CA LYS A 19 3.57 -3.98 16.27
C LYS A 19 3.54 -2.90 15.21
N PHE A 20 2.58 -3.01 14.29
CA PHE A 20 2.34 -2.04 13.23
C PHE A 20 1.17 -1.14 13.59
N THR A 21 1.43 0.17 13.68
CA THR A 21 0.43 1.17 14.07
C THR A 21 0.29 2.23 12.98
N VAL A 22 -0.90 2.42 12.44
CA VAL A 22 -1.20 3.58 11.59
C VAL A 22 -1.32 4.81 12.49
N THR A 23 -0.44 5.78 12.27
CA THR A 23 -0.33 6.98 13.11
C THR A 23 -1.07 8.16 12.50
N ASP A 24 -1.08 8.27 11.16
CA ASP A 24 -1.77 9.34 10.46
C ASP A 24 -2.24 8.89 9.07
N VAL A 25 -3.33 9.51 8.59
CA VAL A 25 -3.83 9.34 7.24
C VAL A 25 -4.29 10.69 6.70
N LYS A 26 -3.76 11.05 5.53
CA LYS A 26 -4.02 12.33 4.87
C LYS A 26 -4.40 12.11 3.40
N PRO A 27 -5.71 12.13 3.07
CA PRO A 27 -6.17 12.32 1.70
C PRO A 27 -5.81 13.74 1.20
N SER A 28 -5.52 13.89 -0.09
CA SER A 28 -5.19 15.17 -0.72
C SER A 28 -5.64 15.19 -2.17
N VAL A 29 -6.04 16.36 -2.68
CA VAL A 29 -6.45 16.57 -4.08
C VAL A 29 -5.77 17.81 -4.67
N PRO A 30 -5.39 17.80 -5.96
CA PRO A 30 -4.58 18.85 -6.61
C PRO A 30 -5.37 20.14 -6.85
N ASP A 31 -6.63 19.99 -7.26
CA ASP A 31 -7.63 21.04 -7.23
C ASP A 31 -8.86 20.52 -6.45
N ARG A 32 -9.60 21.42 -5.84
CA ARG A 32 -10.77 21.07 -5.04
C ARG A 32 -11.99 20.75 -5.91
N SER A 33 -12.05 21.14 -7.18
CA SER A 33 -13.23 20.92 -8.02
C SER A 33 -13.34 19.50 -8.57
N GLY A 34 -14.25 18.71 -8.01
CA GLY A 34 -14.68 17.41 -8.57
C GLY A 34 -13.79 16.21 -8.26
N TRP A 35 -12.56 16.41 -7.79
CA TRP A 35 -11.73 15.31 -7.27
C TRP A 35 -12.16 14.88 -5.87
N GLY A 36 -11.96 13.59 -5.58
CA GLY A 36 -12.11 13.04 -4.23
C GLY A 36 -10.98 12.09 -3.90
N ALA A 37 -10.54 12.12 -2.64
CA ALA A 37 -9.64 11.12 -2.07
C ALA A 37 -10.21 10.67 -0.72
N THR A 38 -10.32 9.36 -0.51
CA THR A 38 -10.86 8.78 0.72
C THR A 38 -9.99 7.64 1.19
N PHE A 39 -9.86 7.51 2.51
CA PHE A 39 -9.37 6.31 3.17
C PHE A 39 -10.46 5.78 4.10
N SER A 40 -10.59 4.46 4.15
CA SER A 40 -11.49 3.79 5.09
C SER A 40 -10.81 2.57 5.71
N ASN A 41 -11.08 2.35 7.00
CA ASN A 41 -10.72 1.15 7.73
C ASN A 41 -11.96 0.63 8.47
N PRO A 42 -12.25 -0.67 8.42
CA PRO A 42 -13.48 -1.23 8.99
C PRO A 42 -13.64 -1.04 10.50
N ARG A 43 -12.54 -0.79 11.24
CA ARG A 43 -12.53 -0.62 12.70
C ARG A 43 -12.25 0.81 13.13
N ALA A 44 -11.46 1.57 12.36
CA ALA A 44 -11.03 2.91 12.73
C ALA A 44 -11.88 4.04 12.13
N GLY A 45 -12.72 3.76 11.12
CA GLY A 45 -13.56 4.77 10.47
C GLY A 45 -13.02 5.21 9.10
N SER A 46 -13.35 6.44 8.68
CA SER A 46 -12.97 6.99 7.38
C SER A 46 -12.52 8.44 7.46
N ILE A 47 -11.75 8.87 6.47
CA ILE A 47 -11.42 10.28 6.25
C ILE A 47 -11.44 10.54 4.74
N SER A 48 -12.11 11.62 4.36
CA SER A 48 -12.26 12.02 2.95
C SER A 48 -11.84 13.47 2.77
N SER A 49 -11.23 13.79 1.63
CA SER A 49 -10.93 15.16 1.21
C SER A 49 -11.47 15.40 -0.20
N ASN A 50 -12.14 16.53 -0.39
CA ASN A 50 -12.70 16.98 -1.68
C ASN A 50 -12.86 18.52 -1.74
N ALA A 51 -13.66 19.01 -2.69
CA ALA A 51 -14.01 20.41 -2.89
C ALA A 51 -14.37 21.19 -1.63
N ASN A 52 -15.15 20.53 -0.80
CA ASN A 52 -15.85 21.11 0.33
C ASN A 52 -15.06 20.97 1.63
N GLY A 53 -13.82 20.44 1.57
CA GLY A 53 -12.94 20.25 2.72
C GLY A 53 -12.72 18.78 3.08
N ASP A 54 -12.38 18.57 4.34
CA ASP A 54 -12.17 17.24 4.91
C ASP A 54 -13.41 16.80 5.69
N PHE A 55 -13.79 15.54 5.54
CA PHE A 55 -15.00 14.93 6.09
C PHE A 55 -14.68 13.62 6.83
N ASP A 56 -15.67 13.14 7.56
CA ASP A 56 -15.67 11.89 8.34
C ASP A 56 -14.74 11.90 9.58
N HIS A 57 -14.78 10.77 10.30
CA HIS A 57 -13.96 10.53 11.47
C HIS A 57 -13.15 9.25 11.30
N LEU A 58 -11.83 9.40 11.36
CA LEU A 58 -10.88 8.31 11.46
C LEU A 58 -10.18 8.38 12.82
N SER A 59 -10.47 7.40 13.67
CA SER A 59 -9.78 7.20 14.95
C SER A 59 -8.31 6.89 14.68
N ARG A 60 -7.41 7.66 15.28
CA ARG A 60 -5.95 7.52 15.15
C ARG A 60 -5.30 7.73 16.52
N PRO A 61 -4.20 7.03 16.85
CA PRO A 61 -3.61 5.93 16.07
C PRO A 61 -4.46 4.65 16.15
N PHE A 62 -4.23 3.69 15.25
CA PHE A 62 -4.84 2.35 15.33
C PHE A 62 -3.87 1.25 14.90
N GLU A 63 -3.94 0.10 15.57
CA GLU A 63 -3.11 -1.07 15.28
C GLU A 63 -3.68 -1.90 14.12
N VAL A 64 -2.79 -2.47 13.32
CA VAL A 64 -3.12 -3.46 12.28
C VAL A 64 -2.28 -4.70 12.54
N LYS A 65 -2.93 -5.87 12.62
CA LYS A 65 -2.25 -7.15 12.84
C LYS A 65 -1.92 -7.83 11.52
N SER A 66 -1.01 -8.80 11.57
CA SER A 66 -0.69 -9.65 10.42
C SER A 66 -1.96 -10.31 9.87
N GLY A 67 -2.10 -10.30 8.55
CA GLY A 67 -3.28 -10.77 7.80
C GLY A 67 -4.44 -9.78 7.75
N GLU A 68 -4.39 -8.65 8.46
CA GLU A 68 -5.50 -7.70 8.50
C GLU A 68 -5.40 -6.62 7.42
N LYS A 69 -6.56 -6.07 7.07
CA LYS A 69 -6.67 -4.94 6.16
C LYS A 69 -6.15 -3.67 6.84
N ILE A 70 -5.16 -3.01 6.24
CA ILE A 70 -4.73 -1.67 6.64
C ILE A 70 -5.85 -0.69 6.34
N GLY A 71 -6.43 -0.77 5.14
CA GLY A 71 -7.59 0.00 4.73
C GLY A 71 -7.84 -0.07 3.24
N THR A 72 -8.86 0.65 2.79
CA THR A 72 -9.17 0.85 1.37
C THR A 72 -9.03 2.33 1.06
N THR A 73 -8.21 2.65 0.05
CA THR A 73 -8.20 3.99 -0.54
C THR A 73 -9.20 4.04 -1.69
N LYS A 74 -9.79 5.21 -1.89
CA LYS A 74 -10.72 5.49 -2.97
C LYS A 74 -10.34 6.83 -3.58
N LEU A 75 -9.98 6.81 -4.86
CA LEU A 75 -9.65 7.99 -5.66
C LEU A 75 -10.78 8.22 -6.67
N THR A 76 -11.41 9.38 -6.60
CA THR A 76 -12.55 9.76 -7.42
C THR A 76 -12.10 10.79 -8.45
N GLY A 77 -12.37 10.51 -9.72
CA GLY A 77 -12.11 11.40 -10.84
C GLY A 77 -13.06 12.60 -10.87
N ASN A 78 -12.59 13.72 -11.40
CA ASN A 78 -13.43 14.90 -11.62
C ASN A 78 -14.47 14.64 -12.73
N SER A 79 -15.70 15.12 -12.53
CA SER A 79 -16.90 14.77 -13.31
C SER A 79 -17.00 15.45 -14.69
N GLY A 80 -15.95 16.13 -15.17
CA GLY A 80 -15.94 16.87 -16.42
C GLY A 80 -15.27 16.13 -17.59
N VAL A 81 -15.69 16.45 -18.82
CA VAL A 81 -15.09 15.89 -20.06
C VAL A 81 -13.63 16.34 -20.27
N TYR A 82 -13.22 17.42 -19.58
CA TYR A 82 -11.87 17.99 -19.59
C TYR A 82 -11.08 17.69 -18.31
N SER A 83 -11.58 16.79 -17.47
CA SER A 83 -10.97 16.44 -16.19
C SER A 83 -9.79 15.49 -16.41
N SER A 84 -8.63 16.06 -16.69
CA SER A 84 -7.37 15.32 -16.84
C SER A 84 -6.35 15.71 -15.78
N GLY A 85 -5.49 14.76 -15.40
CA GLY A 85 -4.38 14.98 -14.49
C GLY A 85 -4.28 13.93 -13.39
N GLN A 86 -3.33 14.13 -12.48
CA GLN A 86 -2.92 13.12 -11.50
C GLN A 86 -4.02 12.74 -10.48
N GLY A 87 -5.02 13.62 -10.30
CA GLY A 87 -6.12 13.40 -9.37
C GLY A 87 -5.68 13.34 -7.90
N GLY A 88 -6.51 12.76 -7.04
CA GLY A 88 -6.24 12.66 -5.61
C GLY A 88 -5.17 11.64 -5.24
N LEU A 89 -4.64 11.76 -4.03
CA LEU A 89 -3.76 10.79 -3.40
C LEU A 89 -4.12 10.60 -1.93
N VAL A 90 -3.66 9.49 -1.34
CA VAL A 90 -3.79 9.23 0.09
C VAL A 90 -2.42 8.87 0.65
N THR A 91 -1.94 9.65 1.62
CA THR A 91 -0.73 9.34 2.40
C THR A 91 -1.13 8.69 3.72
N ILE A 92 -0.58 7.52 4.02
CA ILE A 92 -0.76 6.76 5.25
C ILE A 92 0.60 6.72 5.94
N LYS A 93 0.71 7.25 7.15
CA LYS A 93 1.90 7.12 7.99
C LYS A 93 1.70 5.99 8.98
N PHE A 94 2.75 5.24 9.22
CA PHE A 94 2.76 4.18 10.21
C PHE A 94 4.01 4.25 11.06
N HIS A 95 3.92 3.63 12.22
CA HIS A 95 5.01 3.40 13.14
C HIS A 95 5.11 1.91 13.41
N LEU A 96 6.33 1.39 13.37
CA LEU A 96 6.64 0.01 13.65
C LEU A 96 7.56 -0.07 14.85
N GLU A 97 7.10 -0.76 15.89
CA GLU A 97 7.83 -0.90 17.14
C GLU A 97 7.88 -2.35 17.61
N GLY A 98 8.93 -2.72 18.35
CA GLY A 98 9.00 -3.98 19.07
C GLY A 98 10.34 -4.69 18.88
N THR A 99 10.34 -5.98 19.21
CA THR A 99 11.53 -6.83 19.11
C THR A 99 11.14 -8.15 18.47
N ALA A 100 11.72 -8.43 17.31
CA ALA A 100 11.57 -9.70 16.62
C ALA A 100 12.78 -10.60 16.90
N THR A 101 12.58 -11.91 16.87
CA THR A 101 13.69 -12.88 16.87
C THR A 101 13.88 -13.44 15.46
N VAL A 102 15.05 -13.23 14.88
CA VAL A 102 15.42 -13.71 13.54
C VAL A 102 16.67 -14.57 13.70
N LYS A 103 16.58 -15.87 13.33
CA LYS A 103 17.69 -16.84 13.48
C LYS A 103 18.33 -16.87 14.87
N GLY A 104 17.55 -16.61 15.93
CA GLY A 104 18.02 -16.58 17.31
C GLY A 104 18.68 -15.26 17.74
N GLU A 105 18.79 -14.28 16.84
CA GLU A 105 19.21 -12.91 17.18
C GLU A 105 17.97 -12.02 17.38
N GLN A 106 18.05 -11.09 18.34
CA GLN A 106 17.00 -10.10 18.57
C GLN A 106 17.23 -8.88 17.70
N VAL A 107 16.22 -8.49 16.94
CA VAL A 107 16.20 -7.27 16.14
C VAL A 107 15.17 -6.33 16.75
N HIS A 108 15.65 -5.20 17.27
CA HIS A 108 14.80 -4.15 17.82
C HIS A 108 14.46 -3.13 16.73
N VAL A 109 13.21 -2.69 16.71
CA VAL A 109 12.69 -1.76 15.71
C VAL A 109 11.86 -0.69 16.42
N ASN A 110 12.03 0.56 15.98
CA ASN A 110 11.29 1.72 16.45
C ASN A 110 11.32 2.80 15.37
N ASP A 111 10.70 2.50 14.23
CA ASP A 111 10.87 3.25 12.99
C ASP A 111 9.53 3.72 12.43
N ASP A 112 9.56 4.89 11.81
CA ASP A 112 8.44 5.42 11.04
C ASP A 112 8.53 5.03 9.57
N GLY A 113 7.36 4.95 8.94
CA GLY A 113 7.25 4.75 7.51
C GLY A 113 5.99 5.37 6.94
N TYR A 114 5.85 5.28 5.63
CA TYR A 114 4.65 5.74 4.95
C TYR A 114 4.31 4.90 3.72
N VAL A 115 3.04 4.96 3.35
CA VAL A 115 2.48 4.46 2.09
C VAL A 115 1.72 5.61 1.44
N VAL A 116 1.96 5.86 0.16
CA VAL A 116 1.21 6.80 -0.67
C VAL A 116 0.51 6.02 -1.76
N VAL A 117 -0.81 6.12 -1.82
CA VAL A 117 -1.60 5.61 -2.93
C VAL A 117 -2.00 6.77 -3.83
N SER A 118 -1.66 6.67 -5.11
CA SER A 118 -2.04 7.62 -6.16
C SER A 118 -2.42 6.87 -7.43
N ALA A 119 -2.78 7.58 -8.47
CA ALA A 119 -3.10 7.00 -9.77
C ALA A 119 -2.17 7.56 -10.86
N SER A 120 -2.14 6.91 -12.02
CA SER A 120 -1.75 7.60 -13.25
C SER A 120 -2.74 8.71 -13.58
N ASP A 121 -2.42 9.53 -14.58
CA ASP A 121 -3.34 10.59 -15.03
C ASP A 121 -4.70 10.02 -15.43
N TRP A 122 -5.74 10.68 -14.95
CA TRP A 122 -7.09 10.50 -15.45
C TRP A 122 -7.20 11.17 -16.82
N LYS A 123 -7.99 10.59 -17.73
CA LYS A 123 -8.15 11.06 -19.11
C LYS A 123 -9.62 11.37 -19.39
N GLY A 124 -10.15 12.42 -18.76
CA GLY A 124 -11.53 12.86 -18.95
C GLY A 124 -12.53 11.84 -18.41
N LEU A 125 -13.21 11.11 -19.30
CA LEU A 125 -14.18 10.07 -18.91
C LEU A 125 -13.54 8.70 -18.66
N GLU A 126 -12.26 8.55 -18.98
CA GLU A 126 -11.51 7.31 -18.77
C GLU A 126 -10.92 7.26 -17.36
N ARG A 127 -10.85 6.05 -16.83
CA ARG A 127 -10.17 5.77 -15.57
C ARG A 127 -8.67 5.80 -15.77
N PRO A 128 -7.89 6.00 -14.69
CA PRO A 128 -6.45 5.79 -14.73
C PRO A 128 -6.14 4.34 -15.07
N ASP A 129 -5.08 4.14 -15.86
CA ASP A 129 -4.58 2.83 -16.25
C ASP A 129 -3.81 2.13 -15.11
N VAL A 130 -3.32 2.90 -14.13
CA VAL A 130 -2.45 2.42 -13.06
C VAL A 130 -2.86 3.00 -11.70
N SER A 131 -2.86 2.14 -10.69
CA SER A 131 -2.83 2.48 -9.25
C SER A 131 -1.39 2.39 -8.77
N ASN A 132 -0.81 3.51 -8.34
CA ASN A 132 0.56 3.58 -7.83
C ASN A 132 0.54 3.51 -6.30
N VAL A 133 1.25 2.54 -5.74
CA VAL A 133 1.46 2.39 -4.30
C VAL A 133 2.94 2.56 -3.99
N THR A 134 3.31 3.78 -3.57
CA THR A 134 4.67 4.11 -3.15
C THR A 134 4.81 3.89 -1.66
N TYR A 135 5.86 3.22 -1.21
CA TYR A 135 6.08 2.96 0.21
C TYR A 135 7.54 3.15 0.61
N TYR A 136 7.74 3.51 1.88
CA TYR A 136 9.02 3.80 2.49
C TYR A 136 9.04 3.30 3.93
N TRP A 137 10.19 2.78 4.35
CA TRP A 137 10.46 2.39 5.73
C TRP A 137 11.96 2.40 6.04
N ALA A 138 12.34 2.83 7.25
CA ALA A 138 13.66 2.67 7.87
C ALA A 138 14.84 3.04 6.94
N ASP A 139 14.84 4.28 6.46
CA ASP A 139 15.92 4.88 5.65
C ASP A 139 16.22 4.18 4.31
N ALA A 140 15.37 3.24 3.88
CA ALA A 140 15.45 2.66 2.54
C ALA A 140 14.88 3.62 1.48
N PRO A 141 15.40 3.64 0.24
CA PRO A 141 14.77 4.39 -0.84
C PRO A 141 13.30 4.00 -1.04
N PRO A 142 12.39 4.97 -1.30
CA PRO A 142 10.99 4.66 -1.59
C PRO A 142 10.86 3.68 -2.75
N ARG A 143 9.98 2.68 -2.59
CA ARG A 143 9.64 1.69 -3.61
C ARG A 143 8.26 1.97 -4.16
N ASN A 144 8.01 1.64 -5.42
CA ASN A 144 6.68 1.81 -6.04
C ASN A 144 6.18 0.47 -6.60
N ALA A 145 4.95 0.12 -6.25
CA ALA A 145 4.19 -0.95 -6.88
C ALA A 145 3.14 -0.33 -7.81
N ALA A 146 3.33 -0.50 -9.12
CA ALA A 146 2.40 -0.04 -10.14
C ALA A 146 1.43 -1.17 -10.51
N LEU A 147 0.16 -1.01 -10.13
CA LEU A 147 -0.88 -2.02 -10.31
C LEU A 147 -1.76 -1.63 -11.49
N THR A 148 -1.89 -2.53 -12.46
CA THR A 148 -2.74 -2.29 -13.65
C THR A 148 -4.21 -2.27 -13.24
N VAL A 149 -4.92 -1.23 -13.67
CA VAL A 149 -6.36 -1.14 -13.51
C VAL A 149 -7.02 -1.85 -14.69
N PRO A 150 -7.90 -2.84 -14.46
CA PRO A 150 -8.60 -3.49 -15.57
C PRO A 150 -9.45 -2.48 -16.35
N PRO A 151 -9.56 -2.60 -17.68
CA PRO A 151 -10.28 -1.63 -18.53
C PRO A 151 -11.81 -1.64 -18.33
N SER A 152 -12.33 -2.53 -17.47
CA SER A 152 -13.76 -2.58 -17.17
C SER A 152 -14.15 -1.54 -16.11
N ILE A 153 -15.35 -0.97 -16.23
CA ILE A 153 -15.88 0.04 -15.30
C ILE A 153 -16.03 -0.52 -13.87
N ALA A 154 -16.22 -1.84 -13.74
CA ALA A 154 -16.30 -2.53 -12.44
C ALA A 154 -14.95 -3.09 -11.96
N GLY A 155 -13.91 -3.10 -12.80
CA GLY A 155 -12.61 -3.67 -12.46
C GLY A 155 -11.89 -2.84 -11.40
N MET A 156 -11.19 -3.48 -10.48
CA MET A 156 -10.30 -2.81 -9.53
C MET A 156 -8.90 -3.40 -9.68
N PRO A 157 -7.84 -2.63 -9.36
CA PRO A 157 -6.51 -3.20 -9.23
C PRO A 157 -6.51 -4.33 -8.21
N GLU A 158 -5.55 -5.24 -8.33
CA GLU A 158 -5.35 -6.29 -7.33
C GLU A 158 -5.04 -5.69 -5.95
N ASP A 159 -5.42 -6.40 -4.89
CA ASP A 159 -5.06 -6.03 -3.53
C ASP A 159 -3.54 -6.06 -3.36
N ILE A 160 -2.99 -5.12 -2.58
CA ILE A 160 -1.56 -5.15 -2.24
C ILE A 160 -1.39 -5.59 -0.79
N LEU A 161 -0.46 -6.52 -0.59
CA LEU A 161 -0.09 -7.08 0.71
C LEU A 161 1.34 -6.66 1.04
N PHE A 162 1.50 -5.96 2.16
CA PHE A 162 2.81 -5.61 2.70
C PHE A 162 3.33 -6.71 3.61
N VAL A 163 4.59 -7.07 3.45
CA VAL A 163 5.28 -8.06 4.28
C VAL A 163 6.51 -7.41 4.88
N LEU A 164 6.59 -7.43 6.20
CA LEU A 164 7.76 -7.00 6.96
C LEU A 164 8.55 -8.22 7.40
N ALA A 165 9.79 -8.31 6.94
CA ALA A 165 10.61 -9.50 7.01
C ALA A 165 12.09 -9.15 7.21
N ALA A 166 12.90 -10.10 7.66
CA ALA A 166 14.33 -9.87 7.81
C ALA A 166 15.06 -9.71 6.47
N LYS A 167 15.96 -8.73 6.37
CA LYS A 167 16.84 -8.55 5.21
C LYS A 167 17.82 -9.72 5.12
N PRO A 168 17.95 -10.35 3.95
CA PRO A 168 18.88 -11.44 3.73
C PRO A 168 20.34 -10.99 3.71
N GLU A 169 20.62 -9.80 3.17
CA GLU A 169 21.98 -9.27 3.00
C GLU A 169 22.73 -9.14 4.33
N ASP A 170 22.04 -8.87 5.42
CA ASP A 170 22.64 -8.72 6.75
C ASP A 170 22.47 -9.99 7.62
N ALA A 171 22.30 -11.15 6.98
CA ALA A 171 22.06 -12.44 7.61
C ALA A 171 20.80 -12.49 8.50
N GLY A 172 19.90 -11.52 8.40
CA GLY A 172 18.70 -11.38 9.24
C GLY A 172 18.84 -10.39 10.40
N LYS A 173 19.91 -9.59 10.44
CA LYS A 173 20.13 -8.56 11.48
C LYS A 173 19.31 -7.30 11.31
N GLU A 174 18.84 -7.04 10.10
CA GLU A 174 17.99 -5.91 9.79
C GLU A 174 16.64 -6.40 9.26
N LEU A 175 15.61 -5.57 9.36
CA LEU A 175 14.31 -5.83 8.76
C LEU A 175 14.09 -4.96 7.53
N GLY A 176 13.25 -5.42 6.60
CA GLY A 176 12.86 -4.74 5.38
C GLY A 176 11.40 -4.99 5.03
N MET A 177 10.81 -4.07 4.28
CA MET A 177 9.40 -4.15 3.84
C MET A 177 9.36 -4.40 2.34
N THR A 178 8.51 -5.35 1.95
CA THR A 178 8.22 -5.66 0.55
C THR A 178 6.70 -5.73 0.34
N SER A 179 6.28 -5.81 -0.91
CA SER A 179 4.87 -5.85 -1.31
C SER A 179 4.60 -6.92 -2.36
N THR A 180 3.43 -7.54 -2.32
CA THR A 180 2.93 -8.51 -3.32
C THR A 180 1.45 -8.32 -3.60
N THR A 181 0.94 -8.84 -4.71
CA THR A 181 -0.51 -9.02 -4.94
C THR A 181 -0.95 -10.48 -4.77
N HIS A 182 0.00 -11.39 -4.60
CA HIS A 182 -0.23 -12.84 -4.53
C HIS A 182 -0.21 -13.30 -3.07
N LYS A 183 -1.33 -13.83 -2.59
CA LYS A 183 -1.50 -14.24 -1.17
C LYS A 183 -0.62 -15.43 -0.80
N ASP A 184 -0.43 -16.39 -1.70
CA ASP A 184 0.47 -17.54 -1.55
C ASP A 184 1.95 -17.13 -1.44
N ALA A 185 2.33 -16.04 -2.08
CA ALA A 185 3.66 -15.46 -1.92
C ALA A 185 3.89 -14.86 -0.52
N VAL A 186 2.83 -14.48 0.22
CA VAL A 186 2.95 -13.97 1.58
C VAL A 186 3.37 -15.07 2.55
N ASP A 187 2.72 -16.23 2.50
CA ASP A 187 3.08 -17.37 3.36
C ASP A 187 4.52 -17.83 3.11
N THR A 188 4.90 -17.87 1.82
CA THR A 188 6.27 -18.19 1.39
C THR A 188 7.27 -17.14 1.89
N ALA A 189 6.94 -15.85 1.77
CA ALA A 189 7.78 -14.76 2.24
C ALA A 189 7.95 -14.79 3.77
N LEU A 190 6.90 -15.13 4.53
CA LEU A 190 6.96 -15.28 5.98
C LEU A 190 7.81 -16.48 6.42
N ASP A 191 7.63 -17.64 5.78
CA ASP A 191 8.48 -18.82 6.06
C ASP A 191 9.96 -18.55 5.74
N TYR A 192 10.24 -17.84 4.65
CA TYR A 192 11.60 -17.42 4.30
C TYR A 192 12.16 -16.29 5.17
N ALA A 193 11.32 -15.38 5.68
CA ALA A 193 11.70 -14.34 6.63
C ALA A 193 12.18 -14.95 7.95
N ILE A 194 11.43 -15.92 8.48
CA ILE A 194 11.76 -16.64 9.71
C ILE A 194 13.06 -17.44 9.53
N ARG A 195 13.28 -18.02 8.35
CA ARG A 195 14.49 -18.78 8.03
C ARG A 195 15.66 -17.89 7.56
N GLY A 196 15.43 -16.59 7.34
CA GLY A 196 16.34 -15.61 6.73
C GLY A 196 17.02 -16.09 5.44
N ILE A 197 16.24 -16.65 4.51
CA ILE A 197 16.70 -17.21 3.21
C ILE A 197 16.13 -16.37 2.05
N PHE A 198 16.17 -15.03 2.12
CA PHE A 198 15.82 -14.22 0.95
C PHE A 198 16.97 -14.18 -0.07
N TRP A 199 17.14 -15.27 -0.82
CA TRP A 199 17.59 -15.15 -2.21
C TRP A 199 17.06 -16.31 -3.04
N VAL A 200 15.84 -16.14 -3.55
CA VAL A 200 15.55 -16.47 -4.94
C VAL A 200 14.63 -15.36 -5.48
N ASN A 201 15.25 -14.42 -6.20
CA ASN A 201 14.73 -13.73 -7.38
C ASN A 201 13.77 -12.52 -7.25
N GLU A 202 14.25 -11.36 -7.75
CA GLU A 202 13.44 -10.40 -8.55
C GLU A 202 12.59 -11.13 -9.61
N LYS A 203 13.02 -12.29 -10.14
CA LYS A 203 12.22 -13.17 -11.00
C LYS A 203 11.07 -13.95 -10.32
N LEU A 204 11.06 -14.16 -9.00
CA LEU A 204 9.97 -14.83 -8.27
C LEU A 204 8.84 -13.84 -8.02
N PHE A 205 9.16 -12.54 -7.97
CA PHE A 205 8.16 -11.47 -8.09
C PHE A 205 7.85 -11.12 -9.56
N ALA A 206 8.80 -11.25 -10.50
CA ALA A 206 8.51 -11.08 -11.94
C ALA A 206 7.70 -12.23 -12.57
N TRP A 207 7.54 -13.38 -11.90
CA TRP A 207 6.60 -14.43 -12.34
C TRP A 207 5.13 -14.08 -12.00
N ALA A 208 4.97 -13.28 -10.95
CA ALA A 208 3.71 -12.89 -10.32
C ALA A 208 3.22 -11.60 -10.97
N ILE A 209 4.16 -10.76 -11.38
CA ILE A 209 3.95 -9.60 -12.25
C ILE A 209 4.23 -10.06 -13.68
N LYS A 210 3.26 -10.74 -14.32
CA LYS A 210 3.37 -11.04 -15.75
C LYS A 210 3.55 -9.72 -16.52
N PRO A 211 4.63 -9.53 -17.31
CA PRO A 211 4.56 -8.56 -18.38
C PRO A 211 3.68 -9.16 -19.47
N LEU A 212 2.51 -8.57 -19.72
CA LEU A 212 1.81 -8.77 -20.99
C LEU A 212 2.76 -8.28 -22.09
N LYS A 213 3.31 -9.23 -22.87
CA LYS A 213 3.98 -8.92 -24.13
C LYS A 213 2.99 -8.21 -25.05
N PRO A 214 3.36 -7.09 -25.69
CA PRO A 214 2.63 -6.64 -26.87
C PRO A 214 2.89 -7.65 -28.01
N PHE A 215 1.83 -7.96 -28.76
CA PHE A 215 1.94 -8.62 -30.06
C PHE A 215 2.47 -7.64 -31.11
#